data_AF-A0A7S7LWZ9-F1
#
_entry.id   AF-A0A7S7LWZ9-F1
#
_cell.length_a   1.000
_cell.length_b   1.000
_cell.length_c   1.000
_cell.angle_alpha   90.00
_cell.angle_beta   90.00
_cell.angle_gamma   90.00
#
_symmetry.space_group_name_H-M   'P 1'
#
loop_
_entity.id
_entity.type
_entity.pdbx_description
1 polymer ?
#
loop_
_entity_poly.entity_id
_entity_poly.type
_entity_poly.pdbx_seq_one_letter_code
_entity_poly.pdbx_strand_id
1 'polypeptide(L)'
;MPFWVYILMLPFSLAIFGSFSIYHPLSILWTTLFTLFYPLSILLHFIGFGDLFDRVLESFTQLSDSATQISLSYYYLALQIILSFVAIYKKAGMWILLVMSFGVFVYAILSL
;
A
#
# COMPACT_ATOMS: atom_id res chain seq x y z
N MET A 1 13.09 -3.58 -2.54
CA MET A 1 12.65 -2.61 -3.57
C MET A 1 11.25 -2.03 -3.29
N PRO A 2 10.16 -2.82 -3.09
CA PRO A 2 8.81 -2.25 -3.00
C PRO A 2 8.55 -1.44 -1.72
N PHE A 3 9.17 -1.80 -0.59
CA PHE A 3 8.95 -1.13 0.69
C PHE A 3 9.33 0.36 0.68
N TRP A 4 10.50 0.71 0.12
CA TRP A 4 10.92 2.11 0.02
C TRP A 4 10.02 2.93 -0.90
N VAL A 5 9.62 2.36 -2.03
CA VAL A 5 8.68 3.01 -2.96
C VAL A 5 7.34 3.27 -2.26
N TYR A 6 6.85 2.31 -1.48
CA TYR A 6 5.63 2.49 -0.69
C TYR A 6 5.75 3.67 0.28
N ILE A 7 6.81 3.72 1.10
CA ILE A 7 7.00 4.81 2.07
C ILE A 7 7.04 6.16 1.35
N LEU A 8 7.76 6.27 0.24
CA LEU A 8 7.90 7.54 -0.49
C LEU A 8 6.62 7.96 -1.23
N MET A 9 5.75 7.01 -1.58
CA MET A 9 4.44 7.26 -2.21
C MET A 9 3.32 7.52 -1.21
N LEU A 10 3.49 7.14 0.04
CA LEU A 10 2.47 7.25 1.07
C LEU A 10 1.96 8.68 1.31
N PRO A 11 2.81 9.74 1.38
CA PRO A 11 2.32 11.11 1.47
C PRO A 11 1.44 11.54 0.29
N PHE A 12 1.76 11.08 -0.93
CA PHE A 12 0.92 11.33 -2.11
C PHE A 12 -0.42 10.62 -2.00
N SER A 13 -0.40 9.34 -1.60
CA SER A 13 -1.62 8.54 -1.43
C SER A 13 -2.57 9.14 -0.40
N LEU A 14 -2.06 9.54 0.77
CA LEU A 14 -2.84 10.14 1.86
C LEU A 14 -3.39 11.52 1.51
N ALA A 15 -2.66 12.32 0.74
CA ALA A 15 -3.11 13.65 0.34
C ALA A 15 -4.15 13.61 -0.81
N ILE A 16 -4.10 12.61 -1.69
CA ILE A 16 -5.01 12.48 -2.84
C ILE A 16 -6.24 11.65 -2.48
N PHE A 17 -6.04 10.48 -1.87
CA PHE A 17 -7.10 9.50 -1.63
C PHE A 17 -7.58 9.49 -0.18
N GLY A 18 -6.78 9.98 0.77
CA GLY A 18 -7.15 10.00 2.18
C GLY A 18 -7.32 8.61 2.82
N SER A 19 -6.90 7.54 2.14
CA SER A 19 -7.07 6.16 2.62
C SER A 19 -5.72 5.58 3.06
N PHE A 20 -5.69 5.01 4.26
CA PHE A 20 -4.56 4.28 4.78
C PHE A 20 -4.97 2.89 5.25
N SER A 21 -4.12 1.91 4.99
CA SER A 21 -4.25 0.55 5.51
C SER A 21 -2.86 -0.06 5.59
N ILE A 22 -2.59 -0.74 6.70
CA ILE A 22 -1.32 -1.43 6.93
C ILE A 22 -1.13 -2.63 6.00
N TYR A 23 -2.21 -3.08 5.35
CA TYR A 23 -2.18 -4.17 4.38
C TYR A 23 -1.75 -3.71 2.97
N HIS A 24 -1.69 -2.41 2.68
CA HIS A 24 -1.28 -1.91 1.35
C HIS A 24 0.12 -2.38 0.90
N PRO A 25 1.18 -2.39 1.73
CA PRO A 25 2.49 -2.93 1.31
C PRO A 25 2.43 -4.43 1.03
N LEU A 26 1.61 -5.16 1.78
CA LEU A 26 1.41 -6.60 1.59
C LEU A 26 0.52 -6.91 0.38
N SER A 27 -0.20 -5.92 -0.17
CA SER A 27 -1.06 -6.10 -1.34
C SER A 27 -0.29 -6.72 -2.51
N ILE A 28 0.98 -6.38 -2.72
CA ILE A 28 1.80 -6.98 -3.80
C ILE A 28 1.95 -8.50 -3.61
N LEU A 29 2.17 -8.93 -2.36
CA LEU A 29 2.24 -10.36 -2.03
C LEU A 29 0.87 -11.02 -2.22
N TRP A 30 -0.19 -10.38 -1.75
CA TRP A 30 -1.56 -10.88 -1.88
C TRP A 30 -2.01 -10.98 -3.34
N THR A 31 -1.73 -9.99 -4.18
CA THR A 31 -2.09 -10.01 -5.61
C THR A 31 -1.31 -11.10 -6.35
N THR A 32 -0.03 -11.30 -6.02
CA THR A 32 0.78 -12.38 -6.60
C THR A 32 0.22 -13.74 -6.22
N LEU A 33 -0.14 -13.91 -4.95
CA LEU A 33 -0.74 -15.13 -4.44
C LEU A 33 -2.10 -15.37 -5.09
N PHE A 34 -2.97 -14.36 -5.13
CA PHE A 34 -4.28 -14.42 -5.79
C PHE A 34 -4.18 -14.80 -7.27
N THR A 35 -3.19 -14.26 -7.99
CA THR A 35 -2.95 -14.59 -9.41
C THR A 35 -2.66 -16.08 -9.62
N LEU A 36 -2.05 -16.76 -8.65
CA LEU A 36 -1.78 -18.20 -8.70
C LEU A 36 -2.96 -19.04 -8.20
N PHE A 37 -3.55 -18.64 -7.07
CA PHE A 37 -4.62 -19.38 -6.41
C PHE A 37 -5.95 -19.33 -7.17
N TYR A 38 -6.24 -18.23 -7.86
CA TYR A 38 -7.51 -18.06 -8.56
C TYR A 38 -7.66 -19.03 -9.76
N PRO A 39 -6.70 -19.13 -10.71
CA PRO A 39 -6.76 -20.14 -11.77
C PRO A 39 -6.74 -21.57 -11.23
N LEU A 40 -5.97 -21.82 -10.15
CA LEU A 40 -5.89 -23.16 -9.54
C LEU A 40 -7.23 -23.57 -8.92
N SER A 41 -7.94 -22.66 -8.26
CA SER A 41 -9.27 -22.90 -7.72
C SER A 41 -10.27 -23.25 -8.83
N ILE A 42 -10.21 -22.54 -9.96
CA ILE A 42 -11.04 -22.84 -11.14
C ILE A 42 -10.75 -24.25 -11.66
N LEU A 43 -9.48 -24.64 -11.78
CA LEU A 43 -9.10 -25.99 -12.22
C LEU A 43 -9.60 -27.08 -11.27
N LEU A 44 -9.53 -26.85 -9.95
CA LEU A 44 -10.04 -27.79 -8.95
C LEU A 44 -11.57 -27.91 -9.00
N HIS A 45 -12.27 -26.80 -9.25
CA HIS A 45 -13.70 -26.81 -9.53
C HIS A 45 -14.05 -27.73 -10.72
N PHE A 46 -13.26 -27.70 -11.80
CA PHE A 46 -13.48 -28.57 -12.96
C PHE A 46 -13.25 -30.07 -12.67
N ILE A 47 -12.43 -30.41 -11.67
CA ILE A 47 -12.08 -31.80 -11.32
C ILE A 47 -12.92 -32.30 -10.12
N GLY A 48 -13.86 -31.49 -9.62
CA GLY A 48 -14.80 -31.86 -8.55
C GLY A 48 -14.36 -31.55 -7.11
N PHE A 49 -13.28 -30.77 -6.93
CA PHE A 49 -12.74 -30.34 -5.64
C PHE A 49 -12.82 -28.81 -5.46
N GLY A 50 -13.91 -28.20 -5.93
CA GLY A 50 -14.05 -26.75 -6.02
C GLY A 50 -13.89 -26.00 -4.68
N ASP A 51 -14.52 -26.51 -3.63
CA ASP A 51 -14.64 -25.81 -2.35
C ASP A 51 -13.32 -25.68 -1.57
N LEU A 52 -12.22 -26.32 -2.00
CA LEU A 52 -10.97 -26.39 -1.24
C LEU A 52 -10.34 -25.01 -1.01
N PHE A 53 -10.38 -24.14 -2.03
CA PHE A 53 -9.76 -22.82 -1.96
C PHE A 53 -10.76 -21.67 -1.76
N ASP A 54 -12.06 -21.95 -1.74
CA ASP A 54 -13.09 -20.92 -1.65
C ASP A 54 -13.00 -20.11 -0.36
N ARG A 55 -12.79 -20.78 0.79
CA ARG A 55 -12.60 -20.08 2.08
C ARG A 55 -11.35 -19.19 2.09
N VAL A 56 -10.29 -19.62 1.42
CA VAL A 56 -9.05 -18.87 1.32
C VAL A 56 -9.26 -17.64 0.44
N LEU A 57 -9.93 -17.80 -0.70
CA LEU A 57 -10.30 -16.69 -1.60
C LEU A 57 -11.23 -15.69 -0.90
N GLU A 58 -12.21 -16.16 -0.14
CA GLU A 58 -13.12 -15.32 0.64
C GLU A 58 -12.37 -14.51 1.72
N SER A 59 -11.36 -15.10 2.37
CA SER A 59 -10.53 -14.36 3.33
C SER A 59 -9.73 -13.22 2.69
N PHE A 60 -9.30 -13.38 1.42
CA PHE A 60 -8.58 -12.33 0.70
C PHE A 60 -9.49 -11.17 0.30
N THR A 61 -10.75 -11.44 -0.02
CA THR A 61 -11.70 -10.39 -0.42
C THR A 61 -12.20 -9.57 0.78
N GLN A 62 -12.29 -10.17 1.97
CA GLN A 62 -12.71 -9.46 3.19
C GLN A 62 -11.60 -8.57 3.78
N LEU A 63 -10.33 -8.79 3.40
CA LEU A 63 -9.18 -8.03 3.92
C LEU A 63 -9.16 -6.56 3.45
N SER A 64 -9.92 -6.18 2.42
CA SER A 64 -9.93 -4.83 1.86
C SER A 64 -10.71 -3.79 2.68
N ASP A 65 -11.58 -4.23 3.60
CA ASP A 65 -12.54 -3.35 4.28
C ASP A 65 -11.92 -2.52 5.43
N SER A 66 -10.67 -2.81 5.82
CA SER A 66 -10.01 -2.15 6.96
C SER A 66 -9.28 -0.85 6.60
N ALA A 67 -9.79 -0.08 5.64
CA ALA A 67 -9.18 1.19 5.23
C ALA A 67 -9.61 2.33 6.17
N THR A 68 -8.67 2.90 6.91
CA THR A 68 -8.89 4.10 7.73
C THR A 68 -8.79 5.36 6.89
N GLN A 69 -9.71 6.31 7.10
CA GLN A 69 -9.70 7.61 6.45
C GLN A 69 -8.74 8.55 7.18
N ILE A 70 -7.55 8.76 6.62
CA ILE A 70 -6.52 9.68 7.10
C ILE A 70 -6.22 10.65 5.96
N SER A 71 -6.79 11.85 6.03
CA SER A 71 -6.52 12.91 5.04
C SER A 71 -5.30 13.73 5.44
N LEU A 72 -4.33 13.86 4.53
CA LEU A 72 -3.22 14.80 4.69
C LEU A 72 -3.56 16.14 4.02
N SER A 73 -3.15 17.26 4.62
CA SER A 73 -3.35 18.59 4.02
C SER A 73 -2.53 18.75 2.72
N TYR A 74 -3.06 19.49 1.75
CA TYR A 74 -2.39 19.80 0.48
C TYR A 74 -1.03 20.49 0.64
N TYR A 75 -0.77 21.17 1.77
CA TYR A 75 0.55 21.73 2.06
C TYR A 75 1.64 20.67 2.12
N TYR A 76 1.35 19.49 2.67
CA TYR A 76 2.30 18.38 2.72
C TYR A 76 2.57 17.79 1.33
N LEU A 77 1.57 17.77 0.45
CA LEU A 77 1.75 17.34 -0.94
C LEU A 77 2.65 18.30 -1.71
N ALA A 78 2.44 19.62 -1.59
CA ALA A 78 3.31 20.62 -2.20
C ALA A 78 4.75 20.49 -1.70
N LEU A 79 4.93 20.32 -0.38
CA LEU A 79 6.25 20.11 0.23
C LEU A 79 6.92 18.82 -0.30
N GLN A 80 6.17 17.72 -0.41
CA GLN A 80 6.67 16.45 -0.95
C GLN A 80 7.14 16.60 -2.40
N ILE A 81 6.40 17.33 -3.24
CA ILE A 81 6.78 17.60 -4.64
C ILE A 81 8.09 18.39 -4.70
N ILE A 82 8.19 19.49 -3.96
CA ILE A 82 9.40 20.33 -3.93
C ILE A 82 10.61 19.52 -3.46
N LEU A 83 10.47 18.77 -2.36
CA LEU A 83 11.53 17.90 -1.84
C LEU A 83 11.93 16.81 -2.83
N SER A 84 10.97 16.26 -3.59
CA SER A 84 11.23 15.26 -4.63
C SER A 84 12.14 15.83 -5.72
N PHE A 85 11.87 17.06 -6.19
CA PHE A 85 12.75 17.73 -7.15
C PHE A 85 14.12 18.05 -6.56
N VAL A 86 14.19 18.54 -5.31
CA VAL A 86 15.48 18.82 -4.64
C VAL A 86 16.31 17.54 -4.45
N ALA A 87 15.66 16.41 -4.17
CA ALA A 87 16.32 15.12 -3.99
C ALA A 87 17.04 14.62 -5.25
N ILE A 88 16.60 15.02 -6.45
CA ILE A 88 17.28 14.70 -7.72
C ILE A 88 18.69 15.30 -7.74
N TYR A 89 18.86 16.51 -7.22
CA TYR A 89 20.11 17.27 -7.31
C TYR A 89 20.99 17.15 -6.07
N LYS A 90 20.41 16.95 -4.87
CA LYS A 90 21.15 16.92 -3.60
C LYS A 90 20.82 15.68 -2.78
N LYS A 91 21.86 14.94 -2.36
CA LYS A 91 21.73 13.81 -1.41
C LYS A 91 21.02 14.21 -0.11
N ALA A 92 21.23 15.44 0.37
CA ALA A 92 20.53 15.94 1.55
C ALA A 92 19.00 15.99 1.36
N GLY A 93 18.53 16.34 0.15
CA GLY A 93 17.10 16.34 -0.18
C GLY A 93 16.47 14.96 -0.09
N MET A 94 17.21 13.92 -0.52
CA MET A 94 16.77 12.52 -0.38
C MET A 94 16.56 12.14 1.09
N TRP A 95 17.53 12.45 1.96
CA TRP A 95 17.41 12.13 3.39
C TRP A 95 16.25 12.86 4.05
N ILE A 96 16.06 14.15 3.76
CA ILE A 96 14.93 14.92 4.30
C ILE A 96 13.60 14.34 3.83
N LEU A 97 13.48 14.01 2.55
CA LEU A 97 12.27 13.42 1.97
C LEU A 97 11.94 12.05 2.59
N LEU A 98 12.98 11.24 2.85
CA LEU A 98 12.83 9.94 3.49
C LEU A 98 12.36 10.08 4.94
N VAL A 99 12.96 10.99 5.72
CA VAL A 99 12.55 11.28 7.10
C VAL A 99 11.12 11.80 7.14
N MET A 100 10.74 12.72 6.24
CA MET A 100 9.38 13.23 6.14
C MET A 100 8.39 12.12 5.85
N SER A 101 8.65 11.33 4.80
CA SER A 101 7.78 10.22 4.38
C SER A 101 7.63 9.16 5.48
N PHE A 102 8.72 8.87 6.20
CA PHE A 102 8.71 7.97 7.35
C PHE A 102 7.92 8.55 8.53
N GLY A 103 8.03 9.85 8.79
CA GLY A 103 7.23 10.53 9.80
C GLY A 103 5.73 10.46 9.50
N VAL A 104 5.33 10.63 8.23
CA VAL A 104 3.94 10.45 7.80
C VAL A 104 3.48 9.00 7.99
N PHE A 105 4.33 8.02 7.70
CA PHE A 105 4.03 6.61 7.94
C PHE A 105 3.80 6.32 9.44
N VAL A 106 4.66 6.82 10.33
CA VAL A 106 4.49 6.68 11.78
C VAL A 106 3.20 7.35 12.25
N TYR A 107 2.91 8.57 11.77
CA TYR A 107 1.66 9.26 12.07
C TYR A 107 0.44 8.45 11.62
N ALA A 108 0.48 7.87 10.43
CA ALA A 108 -0.59 7.05 9.89
C ALA A 108 -0.81 5.77 10.71
N ILE A 109 0.25 5.16 11.23
CA ILE A 109 0.14 4.01 12.15
C ILE A 109 -0.48 4.42 13.49
N LEU A 110 -0.08 5.56 14.05
CA LEU A 110 -0.59 6.04 15.34
C LEU A 110 -2.05 6.49 15.29
N SER A 111 -2.58 6.75 14.10
CA SER A 111 -3.97 7.16 13.86
C SER A 111 -4.88 6.03 13.38
N LEU A 112 -4.35 4.81 13.32
CA LEU A 112 -5.08 3.57 13.06
C LEU A 112 -5.83 3.10 14.33
#